data_AF-A0A9P8MLF8-F1
#
_entry.id   AF-A0A9P8MLF8-F1
#
_cell.length_a   1.000
_cell.length_b   1.000
_cell.length_c   1.000
_cell.angle_alpha   90.00
_cell.angle_beta   90.00
_cell.angle_gamma   90.00
#
_symmetry.space_group_name_H-M   'P 1'
#
loop_
_entity.id
_entity.type
_entity.pdbx_description
1 polymer ?
#
loop_
_entity_poly.entity_id
_entity_poly.type
_entity_poly.pdbx_seq_one_letter_code
_entity_poly.pdbx_strand_id
1 'polypeptide(L)'
;MQYPLLLVAAFATASIAAPAAGPPASTQGKEDVAKEVGKLAEEACPPFQYFNINSVGYSLAPDDCKLLADECLQGGFTEPAELKKCIADAYIYGIKAEELVKEACPPFQLIRIDSLKYSLLQDACRLLADECLRGGITEPAELTKYITDARASKLDILKEPAQRTEKPAKAA
;
A
#
# COMPACT_ATOMS: atom_id res chain seq x y z
N MET A 1 11.98 -63.63 19.05
CA MET A 1 10.52 -63.83 19.16
C MET A 1 9.82 -62.87 18.22
N GLN A 2 8.71 -63.29 17.60
CA GLN A 2 7.77 -62.51 16.78
C GLN A 2 8.30 -61.65 15.60
N TYR A 3 8.17 -62.23 14.39
CA TYR A 3 7.76 -61.58 13.14
C TYR A 3 6.24 -61.87 12.93
N PRO A 4 5.58 -61.46 11.83
CA PRO A 4 5.50 -60.16 11.13
C PRO A 4 4.02 -59.75 10.89
N LEU A 5 3.77 -58.73 10.06
CA LEU A 5 2.65 -58.60 9.08
C LEU A 5 2.93 -57.31 8.26
N LEU A 6 3.46 -57.29 7.03
CA LEU A 6 3.05 -57.83 5.71
C LEU A 6 1.76 -57.26 5.10
N LEU A 7 1.88 -57.03 3.77
CA LEU A 7 0.89 -56.65 2.74
C LEU A 7 0.56 -55.13 2.64
N VAL A 8 0.34 -54.53 1.45
CA VAL A 8 0.35 -55.00 0.04
C VAL A 8 1.21 -54.06 -0.85
N ALA A 9 1.66 -54.49 -2.03
CA ALA A 9 2.26 -53.63 -3.07
C ALA A 9 1.36 -53.50 -4.31
N ALA A 10 1.33 -52.33 -4.98
CA ALA A 10 0.75 -52.16 -6.32
C ALA A 10 1.29 -50.90 -7.05
N PHE A 11 2.49 -50.98 -7.63
CA PHE A 11 2.89 -50.05 -8.69
C PHE A 11 2.49 -50.67 -10.04
N ALA A 12 1.40 -50.18 -10.63
CA ALA A 12 0.97 -50.61 -11.96
C ALA A 12 1.77 -49.87 -13.04
N THR A 13 2.57 -50.60 -13.81
CA THR A 13 3.32 -50.12 -14.97
C THR A 13 2.49 -50.09 -16.26
N ALA A 14 2.98 -49.32 -17.24
CA ALA A 14 2.57 -49.25 -18.66
C ALA A 14 1.32 -48.40 -18.96
N SER A 15 1.40 -47.39 -19.84
CA SER A 15 1.80 -47.61 -21.25
C SER A 15 2.48 -46.40 -21.89
N ILE A 16 3.49 -46.68 -22.73
CA ILE A 16 4.06 -45.70 -23.65
C ILE A 16 3.25 -45.77 -24.96
N ALA A 17 2.57 -44.69 -25.32
CA ALA A 17 1.95 -44.54 -26.64
C ALA A 17 2.17 -43.10 -27.11
N ALA A 18 3.06 -42.92 -28.09
CA ALA A 18 3.20 -41.65 -28.78
C ALA A 18 2.05 -41.48 -29.77
N PRO A 19 1.47 -40.28 -29.84
CA PRO A 19 1.18 -39.74 -31.17
C PRO A 19 1.62 -38.28 -31.32
N ALA A 20 2.04 -37.96 -32.55
CA ALA A 20 1.88 -36.72 -33.30
C ALA A 20 2.02 -35.34 -32.60
N ALA A 21 2.79 -34.47 -33.26
CA ALA A 21 2.90 -33.05 -32.97
C ALA A 21 1.56 -32.35 -32.70
N GLY A 22 1.40 -31.83 -31.50
CA GLY A 22 0.47 -30.77 -31.15
C GLY A 22 1.26 -29.58 -30.58
N PRO A 23 0.86 -28.33 -30.85
CA PRO A 23 1.50 -27.17 -30.24
C PRO A 23 1.28 -27.19 -28.71
N PRO A 24 2.19 -26.60 -27.91
CA PRO A 24 2.01 -26.53 -26.46
C PRO A 24 0.78 -25.68 -26.13
N ALA A 25 -0.29 -26.35 -25.70
CA ALA A 25 -1.43 -25.70 -25.07
C ALA A 25 -1.02 -25.08 -23.73
N SER A 26 -1.80 -24.10 -23.27
CA SER A 26 -1.69 -23.42 -21.96
C SER A 26 -0.71 -22.23 -21.82
N THR A 27 -0.79 -21.26 -22.74
CA THR A 27 -0.77 -19.83 -22.31
C THR A 27 -2.17 -19.31 -21.95
N GLN A 28 -3.20 -19.94 -22.52
CA GLN A 28 -4.62 -19.52 -22.50
C GLN A 28 -5.21 -19.25 -21.10
N GLY A 29 -4.68 -19.86 -20.04
CA GLY A 29 -5.17 -19.66 -18.67
C GLY A 29 -4.84 -18.29 -18.04
N LYS A 30 -3.87 -17.52 -18.56
CA LYS A 30 -3.55 -16.18 -18.04
C LYS A 30 -4.28 -15.05 -18.77
N GLU A 31 -4.48 -15.20 -20.08
CA GLU A 31 -5.16 -14.18 -20.90
C GLU A 31 -6.66 -14.13 -20.62
N ASP A 32 -7.32 -15.27 -20.39
CA ASP A 32 -8.74 -15.31 -20.00
C ASP A 32 -8.97 -14.62 -18.65
N VAL A 33 -8.13 -14.91 -17.64
CA VAL A 33 -8.22 -14.27 -16.32
C VAL A 33 -8.01 -12.76 -16.41
N ALA A 34 -7.00 -12.28 -17.14
CA ALA A 34 -6.78 -10.85 -17.32
C ALA A 34 -7.96 -10.15 -18.02
N LYS A 35 -8.64 -10.84 -18.95
CA LYS A 35 -9.78 -10.32 -19.71
C LYS A 35 -11.09 -10.34 -18.92
N GLU A 36 -11.28 -11.33 -18.05
CA GLU A 36 -12.38 -11.36 -17.07
C GLU A 36 -12.19 -10.28 -15.99
N VAL A 37 -10.97 -10.15 -15.45
CA VAL A 37 -10.60 -9.12 -14.46
C VAL A 37 -10.81 -7.70 -15.02
N GLY A 38 -10.38 -7.44 -16.27
CA GLY A 38 -10.60 -6.14 -16.93
C GLY A 38 -12.08 -5.79 -17.11
N LYS A 39 -12.94 -6.76 -17.46
CA LYS A 39 -14.39 -6.55 -17.50
C LYS A 39 -14.97 -6.27 -16.11
N LEU A 40 -14.46 -6.95 -15.08
CA LEU A 40 -14.91 -6.76 -13.70
C LEU A 40 -14.62 -5.32 -13.23
N ALA A 41 -13.45 -4.79 -13.56
CA ALA A 41 -13.08 -3.40 -13.32
C ALA A 41 -13.99 -2.42 -14.09
N GLU A 42 -14.28 -2.67 -15.37
CA GLU A 42 -15.26 -1.86 -16.13
C GLU A 42 -16.67 -1.90 -15.52
N GLU A 43 -17.15 -3.05 -15.06
CA GLU A 43 -18.47 -3.17 -14.42
C GLU A 43 -18.52 -2.54 -13.01
N ALA A 44 -17.38 -2.52 -12.32
CA ALA A 44 -17.19 -1.83 -11.04
C ALA A 44 -17.07 -0.31 -11.19
N CYS A 45 -16.70 0.19 -12.37
CA CYS A 45 -16.47 1.59 -12.66
C CYS A 45 -17.43 2.19 -13.71
N PRO A 46 -18.72 2.38 -13.38
CA PRO A 46 -19.62 3.15 -14.25
C PRO A 46 -19.12 4.58 -14.44
N PRO A 47 -19.49 5.25 -15.55
CA PRO A 47 -18.89 6.51 -15.99
C PRO A 47 -19.08 7.71 -15.04
N PHE A 48 -19.99 7.61 -14.08
CA PHE A 48 -20.14 8.58 -12.99
C PHE A 48 -20.47 7.84 -11.70
N GLN A 49 -19.60 7.93 -10.70
CA GLN A 49 -19.87 7.49 -9.33
C GLN A 49 -19.89 8.69 -8.40
N TYR A 50 -20.95 8.79 -7.60
CA TYR A 50 -21.14 9.86 -6.63
C TYR A 50 -21.19 9.28 -5.22
N PHE A 51 -20.31 9.78 -4.36
CA PHE A 51 -20.23 9.44 -2.95
C PHE A 51 -20.66 10.65 -2.13
N ASN A 52 -21.48 10.45 -1.10
CA ASN A 52 -21.83 11.50 -0.15
C ASN A 52 -21.09 11.24 1.17
N ILE A 53 -20.22 12.17 1.56
CA ILE A 53 -19.44 12.10 2.80
C ILE A 53 -19.71 13.40 3.55
N ASN A 54 -20.19 13.30 4.78
CA ASN A 54 -20.50 14.46 5.64
C ASN A 54 -21.42 15.52 4.98
N SER A 55 -22.40 15.09 4.17
CA SER A 55 -23.28 15.94 3.34
C SER A 55 -22.63 16.61 2.12
N VAL A 56 -21.33 16.40 1.89
CA VAL A 56 -20.61 16.86 0.69
C VAL A 56 -20.62 15.75 -0.37
N GLY A 57 -20.93 16.12 -1.62
CA GLY A 57 -20.92 15.21 -2.76
C GLY A 57 -19.56 15.20 -3.46
N TYR A 58 -18.96 14.02 -3.58
CA TYR A 58 -17.72 13.76 -4.28
C TYR A 58 -17.97 12.90 -5.50
N SER A 59 -17.36 13.24 -6.64
CA SER A 59 -17.43 12.46 -7.88
C SER A 59 -16.11 11.73 -8.11
N LEU A 60 -16.15 10.40 -8.10
CA LEU A 60 -15.01 9.57 -8.48
C LEU A 60 -14.89 9.57 -10.02
N ALA A 61 -13.74 9.98 -10.54
CA ALA A 61 -13.49 9.97 -11.98
C ALA A 61 -13.33 8.54 -12.51
N PRO A 62 -13.66 8.26 -13.78
CA PRO A 62 -13.53 6.91 -14.35
C PRO A 62 -12.11 6.34 -14.28
N ASP A 63 -11.08 7.19 -14.43
CA ASP A 63 -9.68 6.74 -14.42
C ASP A 63 -9.16 6.49 -13.00
N ASP A 64 -9.52 7.34 -12.03
CA ASP A 64 -9.27 7.09 -10.61
C ASP A 64 -9.97 5.80 -10.14
N CYS A 65 -11.19 5.56 -10.62
CA CYS A 65 -11.91 4.34 -10.31
C CYS A 65 -11.18 3.09 -10.79
N LYS A 66 -10.63 3.09 -12.01
CA LYS A 66 -9.86 1.96 -12.55
C LYS A 66 -8.62 1.67 -11.70
N LEU A 67 -7.90 2.70 -11.27
CA LEU A 67 -6.74 2.55 -10.38
C LEU A 67 -7.13 1.89 -9.05
N LEU A 68 -8.23 2.33 -8.43
CA LEU A 68 -8.75 1.71 -7.21
C LEU A 68 -9.27 0.28 -7.47
N ALA A 69 -9.89 0.03 -8.62
CA ALA A 69 -10.36 -1.30 -8.99
C ALA A 69 -9.18 -2.27 -9.15
N ASP A 70 -8.11 -1.85 -9.85
CA ASP A 70 -6.90 -2.64 -10.02
C ASP A 70 -6.19 -2.92 -8.69
N GLU A 71 -6.16 -1.96 -7.76
CA GLU A 71 -5.61 -2.13 -6.41
C GLU A 71 -6.45 -3.11 -5.58
N CYS A 72 -7.79 -3.00 -5.62
CA CYS A 72 -8.70 -3.94 -4.98
C CYS A 72 -8.60 -5.36 -5.58
N LEU A 73 -8.46 -5.48 -6.90
CA LEU A 73 -8.25 -6.76 -7.58
C LEU A 73 -6.91 -7.40 -7.19
N GLN A 74 -5.85 -6.61 -7.03
CA GLN A 74 -4.58 -7.08 -6.44
C GLN A 74 -4.72 -7.50 -4.97
N GLY A 75 -5.61 -6.85 -4.21
CA GLY A 75 -6.02 -7.25 -2.86
C GLY A 75 -6.85 -8.54 -2.79
N GLY A 76 -7.26 -9.10 -3.94
CA GLY A 76 -8.03 -10.35 -4.02
C GLY A 76 -9.55 -10.18 -4.04
N PHE A 77 -10.06 -8.94 -4.16
CA PHE A 77 -11.51 -8.67 -4.24
C PHE A 77 -12.06 -9.00 -5.63
N THR A 78 -12.35 -10.28 -5.88
CA THR A 78 -12.81 -10.79 -7.19
C THR A 78 -14.32 -10.90 -7.35
N GLU A 79 -15.13 -10.63 -6.31
CA GLU A 79 -16.58 -10.55 -6.45
C GLU A 79 -17.02 -9.12 -6.79
N PRO A 80 -17.93 -8.87 -7.77
CA PRO A 80 -18.32 -7.52 -8.17
C PRO A 80 -18.87 -6.64 -7.04
N ALA A 81 -19.56 -7.23 -6.07
CA ALA A 81 -20.09 -6.52 -4.90
C ALA A 81 -18.97 -6.12 -3.92
N GLU A 82 -18.01 -7.00 -3.67
CA GLU A 82 -16.86 -6.72 -2.82
C GLU A 82 -15.89 -5.73 -3.48
N LEU A 83 -15.68 -5.83 -4.78
CA LEU A 83 -14.87 -4.90 -5.56
C LEU A 83 -15.47 -3.48 -5.52
N LYS A 84 -16.77 -3.33 -5.77
CA LYS A 84 -17.49 -2.05 -5.66
C LYS A 84 -17.40 -1.48 -4.24
N LYS A 85 -17.48 -2.32 -3.21
CA LYS A 85 -17.30 -1.91 -1.81
C LYS A 85 -15.85 -1.46 -1.53
N CYS A 86 -14.86 -2.21 -1.98
CA CYS A 86 -13.44 -1.89 -1.79
C CYS A 86 -13.08 -0.55 -2.45
N ILE A 87 -13.53 -0.30 -3.69
CA ILE A 87 -13.34 0.98 -4.39
C ILE A 87 -13.98 2.13 -3.59
N ALA A 88 -15.21 1.94 -3.08
CA ALA A 88 -15.91 2.92 -2.27
C ALA A 88 -15.17 3.22 -0.96
N ASP A 89 -14.79 2.18 -0.20
CA ASP A 89 -14.08 2.30 1.07
C ASP A 89 -12.71 2.97 0.89
N ALA A 90 -11.96 2.60 -0.16
CA ALA A 90 -10.68 3.20 -0.51
C ALA A 90 -10.79 4.67 -0.94
N TYR A 91 -11.79 5.02 -1.75
CA TYR A 91 -12.04 6.41 -2.16
C TYR A 91 -12.46 7.30 -0.98
N ILE A 92 -13.36 6.80 -0.12
CA ILE A 92 -13.78 7.48 1.11
C ILE A 92 -12.60 7.65 2.08
N TYR A 93 -11.73 6.63 2.18
CA TYR A 93 -10.49 6.74 2.96
C TYR A 93 -9.56 7.81 2.39
N GLY A 94 -9.33 7.85 1.08
CA GLY A 94 -8.50 8.86 0.42
C GLY A 94 -9.01 10.30 0.64
N ILE A 95 -10.33 10.52 0.59
CA ILE A 95 -10.93 11.83 0.88
C ILE A 95 -10.69 12.23 2.34
N LYS A 96 -10.96 11.33 3.30
CA LYS A 96 -10.73 11.60 4.72
C LYS A 96 -9.25 11.84 5.01
N ALA A 97 -8.37 11.06 4.40
CA ALA A 97 -6.92 11.26 4.48
C ALA A 97 -6.53 12.66 3.98
N GLU A 98 -7.06 13.11 2.84
CA GLU A 98 -6.77 14.45 2.34
C GLU A 98 -7.31 15.56 3.27
N GLU A 99 -8.46 15.38 3.91
CA GLU A 99 -8.96 16.30 4.95
C GLU A 99 -8.03 16.34 6.17
N LEU A 100 -7.60 15.19 6.69
CA LEU A 100 -6.63 15.08 7.78
C LEU A 100 -5.30 15.76 7.43
N VAL A 101 -4.79 15.57 6.20
CA VAL A 101 -3.56 16.23 5.73
C VAL A 101 -3.77 17.75 5.62
N LYS A 102 -4.92 18.24 5.15
CA LYS A 102 -5.20 19.69 5.10
C LYS A 102 -5.24 20.33 6.49
N GLU A 103 -5.78 19.62 7.49
CA GLU A 103 -5.82 20.08 8.88
C GLU A 103 -4.42 20.07 9.52
N ALA A 104 -3.68 18.98 9.36
CA ALA A 104 -2.34 18.80 9.95
C ALA A 104 -1.22 19.58 9.21
N CYS A 105 -1.39 19.86 7.91
CA CYS A 105 -0.42 20.53 7.05
C CYS A 105 -0.98 21.82 6.41
N PRO A 106 -1.23 22.88 7.23
CA PRO A 106 -1.62 24.19 6.71
C PRO A 106 -0.52 24.79 5.81
N PRO A 107 -0.86 25.71 4.89
CA PRO A 107 0.09 26.24 3.89
C PRO A 107 1.29 26.99 4.49
N PHE A 108 1.20 27.42 5.75
CA PHE A 108 2.34 27.91 6.53
C PHE A 108 2.28 27.31 7.93
N GLN A 109 3.26 26.48 8.27
CA GLN A 109 3.36 25.84 9.58
C GLN A 109 4.71 26.16 10.24
N LEU A 110 4.64 26.56 11.52
CA LEU A 110 5.81 26.68 12.39
C LEU A 110 5.76 25.56 13.42
N ILE A 111 6.62 24.56 13.24
CA ILE A 111 6.81 23.50 14.23
C ILE A 111 7.81 23.96 15.30
N ARG A 112 7.67 23.45 16.51
CA ARG A 112 8.55 23.75 17.64
C ARG A 112 9.29 22.49 18.03
N ILE A 113 10.62 22.55 18.01
CA ILE A 113 11.50 21.44 18.38
C ILE A 113 12.46 22.02 19.41
N ASP A 114 12.45 21.45 20.62
CA ASP A 114 13.01 22.04 21.82
C ASP A 114 12.53 23.50 22.03
N SER A 115 13.48 24.44 22.16
CA SER A 115 13.23 25.87 22.28
C SER A 115 13.13 26.60 20.94
N LEU A 116 13.45 25.94 19.82
CA LEU A 116 13.57 26.53 18.50
C LEU A 116 12.27 26.40 17.68
N LYS A 117 12.05 27.36 16.78
CA LYS A 117 10.94 27.35 15.81
C LYS A 117 11.50 27.11 14.41
N TYR A 118 10.88 26.18 13.68
CA TYR A 118 11.24 25.85 12.31
C TYR A 118 10.04 26.03 11.40
N SER A 119 10.25 26.61 10.21
CA SER A 119 9.25 26.54 9.14
C SER A 119 9.23 25.14 8.54
N LEU A 120 8.04 24.54 8.49
CA LEU A 120 7.81 23.33 7.70
C LEU A 120 7.11 23.74 6.40
N LEU A 121 7.75 23.43 5.27
CA LEU A 121 7.16 23.63 3.95
C LEU A 121 6.01 22.65 3.76
N GLN A 122 4.94 23.09 3.11
CA GLN A 122 3.72 22.30 2.95
C GLN A 122 4.00 20.93 2.31
N ASP A 123 4.79 20.87 1.23
CA ASP A 123 5.14 19.61 0.56
C ASP A 123 5.91 18.64 1.47
N ALA A 124 6.81 19.18 2.30
CA ALA A 124 7.56 18.38 3.28
C ALA A 124 6.66 17.88 4.42
N CYS A 125 5.60 18.62 4.76
CA CYS A 125 4.57 18.16 5.68
C CYS A 125 3.70 17.07 5.06
N ARG A 126 3.21 17.25 3.82
CA ARG A 126 2.40 16.27 3.09
C ARG A 126 3.13 14.93 2.95
N LEU A 127 4.40 14.93 2.53
CA LEU A 127 5.20 13.70 2.43
C LEU A 127 5.31 12.94 3.78
N LEU A 128 5.45 13.65 4.89
CA LEU A 128 5.47 13.04 6.22
C LEU A 128 4.08 12.57 6.66
N ALA A 129 3.02 13.28 6.29
CA ALA A 129 1.63 12.91 6.55
C ALA A 129 1.21 11.65 5.78
N ASP A 130 1.59 11.51 4.51
CA ASP A 130 1.33 10.33 3.68
C ASP A 130 2.05 9.09 4.22
N GLU A 131 3.30 9.25 4.70
CA GLU A 131 4.05 8.20 5.39
C GLU A 131 3.37 7.79 6.71
N CYS A 132 2.84 8.77 7.44
CA CYS A 132 2.12 8.59 8.71
C CYS A 132 0.77 7.85 8.52
N LEU A 133 -0.01 8.22 7.50
CA LEU A 133 -1.27 7.58 7.11
C LEU A 133 -1.05 6.12 6.69
N ARG A 134 0.04 5.84 5.95
CA ARG A 134 0.45 4.47 5.62
C ARG A 134 0.83 3.64 6.87
N GLY A 135 1.29 4.29 7.93
CA GLY A 135 1.49 3.70 9.26
C GLY A 135 0.19 3.43 10.04
N GLY A 136 -0.98 3.79 9.51
CA GLY A 136 -2.28 3.59 10.15
C GLY A 136 -2.70 4.69 11.11
N ILE A 137 -1.99 5.83 11.16
CA ILE A 137 -2.32 6.96 12.03
C ILE A 137 -3.44 7.78 11.39
N THR A 138 -4.61 7.85 12.05
CA THR A 138 -5.81 8.51 11.52
C THR A 138 -6.32 9.70 12.34
N GLU A 139 -5.61 10.12 13.39
CA GLU A 139 -5.97 11.30 14.19
C GLU A 139 -5.10 12.52 13.84
N PRO A 140 -5.66 13.74 13.65
CA PRO A 140 -4.88 14.94 13.30
C PRO A 140 -3.77 15.28 14.31
N ALA A 141 -4.02 15.04 15.59
CA ALA A 141 -3.08 15.32 16.68
C ALA A 141 -1.88 14.37 16.66
N GLU A 142 -2.12 13.07 16.43
CA GLU A 142 -1.07 12.08 16.26
C GLU A 142 -0.27 12.31 14.97
N LEU A 143 -0.94 12.67 13.87
CA LEU A 143 -0.30 13.05 12.61
C LEU A 143 0.67 14.24 12.82
N THR A 144 0.19 15.31 13.45
CA THR A 144 0.97 16.52 13.77
C THR A 144 2.17 16.21 14.67
N LYS A 145 1.98 15.34 15.66
CA LYS A 145 3.06 14.87 16.53
C LYS A 145 4.10 14.08 15.75
N TYR A 146 3.70 13.08 14.96
CA TYR A 146 4.60 12.27 14.15
C TYR A 146 5.42 13.12 13.17
N ILE A 147 4.79 14.08 12.49
CA ILE A 147 5.45 15.03 11.59
C ILE A 147 6.53 15.84 12.33
N THR A 148 6.24 16.25 13.57
CA THR A 148 7.20 16.98 14.43
C THR A 148 8.36 16.08 14.87
N ASP A 149 8.07 14.88 15.37
CA ASP A 149 9.05 13.90 15.86
C ASP A 149 9.98 13.41 14.71
N ALA A 150 9.41 13.11 13.54
CA ALA A 150 10.17 12.74 12.33
C ALA A 150 11.07 13.88 11.84
N ARG A 151 10.67 15.15 12.03
CA ARG A 151 11.49 16.31 11.69
C ARG A 151 12.57 16.60 12.73
N ALA A 152 12.29 16.35 14.01
CA ALA A 152 13.29 16.40 15.08
C ALA A 152 14.41 15.36 14.84
N SER A 153 14.04 14.11 14.57
CA SER A 153 14.99 13.04 14.22
C SER A 153 15.88 13.40 13.02
N LYS A 154 15.30 13.96 11.93
CA LYS A 154 16.08 14.44 10.78
C LYS A 154 17.02 15.62 11.12
N LEU A 155 16.69 16.44 12.13
CA LEU A 155 17.56 17.51 12.61
C LEU A 155 18.65 17.00 13.58
N ASP A 156 18.38 15.96 14.37
CA ASP A 156 19.39 15.35 15.23
C ASP A 156 20.45 14.58 14.41
N ILE A 157 20.08 13.96 13.28
CA ILE A 157 21.04 13.41 12.31
C ILE A 157 21.96 14.52 11.73
N LEU A 158 21.46 15.75 11.56
CA LEU A 158 22.25 16.92 11.18
C LEU A 158 23.07 17.52 12.34
N LYS A 159 22.77 17.16 13.60
CA LYS A 159 23.49 17.56 14.82
C LYS A 159 24.57 16.57 15.26
N GLU A 160 24.91 15.54 14.47
CA GLU A 160 26.09 14.69 14.76
C GLU A 160 27.34 15.16 13.98
N PRO A 161 28.16 16.10 14.52
CA PRO A 161 29.51 16.31 14.03
C PRO A 161 30.50 15.40 14.77
N ALA A 162 31.35 14.74 13.97
CA ALA A 162 32.64 14.16 14.33
C ALA A 162 32.65 12.95 15.29
N GLN A 163 32.68 11.74 14.69
CA GLN A 163 33.38 10.64 15.33
C GLN A 163 34.87 10.97 15.52
N ARG A 164 35.25 11.06 16.79
CA ARG A 164 36.57 10.74 17.38
C ARG A 164 37.80 10.76 16.46
N THR A 165 38.78 11.55 16.88
CA THR A 165 40.15 11.02 17.01
C THR A 165 40.75 11.46 18.34
N GLU A 166 40.60 10.62 19.36
CA GLU A 166 41.45 10.72 20.56
C GLU A 166 42.88 10.37 20.16
N LYS A 167 43.81 11.32 20.33
CA LYS A 167 45.24 10.98 20.42
C LYS A 167 46.03 12.02 21.24
N PRO A 168 46.21 11.82 22.55
CA PRO A 168 47.20 12.57 23.31
C PRO A 168 48.60 12.05 22.95
N ALA A 169 49.23 12.64 21.94
CA ALA A 169 50.62 12.37 21.59
C ALA A 169 51.57 13.09 22.58
N LYS A 170 51.76 12.43 23.73
CA LYS A 170 52.89 12.44 24.66
C LYS A 170 54.01 13.48 24.41
N ALA A 171 54.28 14.30 25.42
CA ALA A 171 55.46 15.15 25.48
C ALA A 171 56.78 14.35 25.42
N ALA A 172 57.78 14.93 24.76
CA ALA A 172 59.20 14.59 24.79
C ALA A 172 60.01 15.87 24.52
#